data_AF-A0A6I5CDU4-F1
#
_entry.id   AF-A0A6I5CDU4-F1
#
_cell.length_a   1.000
_cell.length_b   1.000
_cell.length_c   1.000
_cell.angle_alpha   90.00
_cell.angle_beta   90.00
_cell.angle_gamma   90.00
#
_symmetry.space_group_name_H-M   'P 1'
#
loop_
_entity.id
_entity.type
_entity.pdbx_description
1 polymer ?
#
loop_
_entity_poly.entity_id
_entity_poly.type
_entity_poly.pdbx_seq_one_letter_code
_entity_poly.pdbx_strand_id
1 'polypeptide(L)'
;EGDGPEGSPDGQDAAAILERARASFDPELRSAVASLPASMRRIASYHFGWEHADGTPAAGRAGKAIRPALVLTTAEALGGPRARA
;
A
#
# COMPACT_ATOMS: atom_id res chain seq x y z
N GLU A 1 13.18 -34.80 -10.33
CA GLU A 1 13.12 -33.56 -9.53
C GLU A 1 12.47 -32.44 -10.32
N GLY A 2 11.53 -31.71 -9.71
CA GLY A 2 10.97 -30.48 -10.24
C GLY A 2 11.33 -29.34 -9.31
N ASP A 3 12.35 -28.57 -9.68
CA ASP A 3 12.71 -27.31 -9.04
C ASP A 3 12.26 -26.19 -9.99
N GLY A 4 11.08 -25.63 -9.71
CA GLY A 4 10.52 -24.50 -10.44
C GLY A 4 11.23 -23.21 -10.04
N PRO A 5 11.35 -22.21 -10.93
CA PRO A 5 12.35 -21.17 -10.78
C PRO A 5 12.08 -20.32 -9.55
N GLU A 6 13.12 -20.11 -8.76
CA GLU A 6 13.25 -18.95 -7.88
C GLU A 6 12.84 -17.70 -8.68
N GLY A 7 11.94 -16.89 -8.11
CA GLY A 7 11.14 -15.91 -8.86
C GLY A 7 11.95 -15.04 -9.83
N SER A 8 11.44 -14.89 -11.06
CA SER A 8 12.04 -14.09 -12.13
C SER A 8 12.52 -12.71 -11.63
N PRO A 9 13.69 -12.22 -12.09
CA PRO A 9 14.22 -10.90 -11.71
C PRO A 9 13.19 -9.77 -11.87
N ASP A 10 12.35 -9.82 -12.91
CA ASP A 10 11.27 -8.85 -13.14
C ASP A 10 10.24 -8.82 -12.00
N GLY A 11 9.96 -9.96 -11.39
CA GLY A 11 9.05 -10.09 -10.25
C GLY A 11 9.61 -9.48 -8.98
N GLN A 12 10.94 -9.58 -8.79
CA GLN A 12 11.63 -8.95 -7.67
C GLN A 12 11.63 -7.42 -7.82
N ASP A 13 11.84 -6.91 -9.04
CA ASP A 13 11.75 -5.48 -9.34
C ASP A 13 10.35 -4.92 -9.12
N ALA A 14 9.32 -5.66 -9.56
CA ALA A 14 7.92 -5.29 -9.30
C ALA A 14 7.61 -5.22 -7.80
N ALA A 15 8.03 -6.21 -7.02
CA ALA A 15 7.84 -6.22 -5.57
C ALA A 15 8.52 -5.02 -4.89
N ALA A 16 9.74 -4.67 -5.31
CA ALA A 16 10.47 -3.52 -4.78
C ALA A 16 9.78 -2.19 -5.11
N ILE A 17 9.23 -2.04 -6.32
CA ILE A 17 8.44 -0.86 -6.71
C ILE A 17 7.20 -0.73 -5.82
N LEU A 18 6.47 -1.83 -5.58
CA LEU A 18 5.26 -1.82 -4.77
C LEU A 18 5.54 -1.51 -3.31
N GLU A 19 6.64 -2.01 -2.75
CA GLU A 19 7.00 -1.71 -1.36
C GLU A 19 7.41 -0.24 -1.19
N ARG A 20 8.18 0.33 -2.13
CA ARG A 20 8.50 1.77 -2.12
C ARG A 20 7.24 2.63 -2.24
N ALA A 21 6.31 2.26 -3.12
CA ALA A 21 5.04 2.97 -3.24
C ALA A 21 4.27 2.94 -1.92
N ARG A 22 4.19 1.79 -1.24
CA ARG A 22 3.55 1.64 0.07
C ARG A 22 4.18 2.49 1.15
N ALA A 23 5.51 2.47 1.27
CA ALA A 23 6.22 3.33 2.21
C ALA A 23 5.81 4.79 2.03
N SER A 24 5.58 5.21 0.78
CA SER A 24 5.17 6.57 0.48
C SER A 24 3.73 6.91 0.82
N PHE A 25 2.75 6.09 0.46
CA PHE A 25 1.34 6.45 0.64
C PHE A 25 0.72 5.94 1.95
N ASP A 26 1.24 4.87 2.57
CA ASP A 26 0.62 4.28 3.77
C ASP A 26 0.52 5.32 4.92
N PRO A 27 1.54 6.15 5.23
CA PRO A 27 1.44 7.14 6.30
C PRO A 27 0.37 8.21 6.02
N GLU A 28 0.31 8.71 4.78
CA GLU A 28 -0.66 9.72 4.37
C GLU A 28 -2.08 9.15 4.37
N LEU A 29 -2.25 7.90 3.92
CA LEU A 29 -3.52 7.19 3.97
C LEU A 29 -4.00 7.00 5.42
N ARG A 30 -3.10 6.62 6.33
CA ARG A 30 -3.39 6.50 7.76
C ARG A 30 -3.80 7.83 8.36
N SER A 31 -3.08 8.92 8.05
CA SER A 31 -3.40 10.28 8.50
C SER A 31 -4.77 10.74 8.00
N ALA A 32 -5.05 10.55 6.70
CA ALA A 32 -6.33 10.89 6.11
C ALA A 32 -7.49 10.13 6.79
N VAL A 33 -7.34 8.82 7.01
CA VAL A 33 -8.35 8.02 7.72
C VAL A 33 -8.51 8.45 9.18
N ALA A 34 -7.42 8.80 9.87
CA ALA A 34 -7.47 9.27 11.25
C ALA A 34 -8.28 10.57 11.40
N SER A 35 -8.24 11.45 10.39
CA SER A 35 -8.98 12.72 10.35
C SER A 35 -10.50 12.58 10.18
N LEU A 36 -10.99 11.39 9.80
CA LEU A 36 -12.42 11.17 9.59
C LEU A 36 -13.22 11.18 10.91
N PRO A 37 -14.52 11.52 10.86
CA PRO A 37 -15.44 11.28 11.98
C PRO A 37 -15.39 9.84 12.45
N ALA A 38 -15.59 9.62 13.76
CA ALA A 38 -15.34 8.32 14.39
C ALA A 38 -16.05 7.12 13.73
N SER A 39 -17.30 7.30 13.29
CA SER A 39 -18.05 6.24 12.61
C SER A 39 -17.44 5.87 11.25
N MET A 40 -17.04 6.86 10.46
CA MET A 40 -16.40 6.65 9.15
C MET A 40 -14.99 6.08 9.30
N ARG A 41 -14.23 6.56 10.29
CA ARG A 41 -12.89 6.04 10.59
C ARG A 41 -12.94 4.54 10.89
N ARG A 42 -13.90 4.09 11.71
CA ARG A 42 -14.07 2.66 12.02
C ARG A 42 -14.39 1.82 10.79
N ILE A 43 -15.28 2.30 9.92
CA ILE A 43 -15.60 1.62 8.65
C ILE A 43 -14.37 1.52 7.76
N ALA A 44 -13.61 2.62 7.63
CA ALA A 44 -12.39 2.66 6.83
C ALA A 44 -11.30 1.73 7.40
N SER A 45 -11.05 1.77 8.71
CA SER A 45 -10.09 0.88 9.39
C SER A 45 -10.43 -0.59 9.14
N TYR A 46 -11.70 -0.97 9.29
CA TYR A 46 -12.14 -2.33 8.99
C TYR A 46 -11.94 -2.70 7.51
N HIS A 47 -12.33 -1.80 6.59
CA HIS A 47 -12.20 -2.03 5.15
C HIS A 47 -10.74 -2.20 4.71
N PHE A 48 -9.81 -1.45 5.29
CA PHE A 48 -8.38 -1.59 5.04
C PHE A 48 -7.74 -2.78 5.78
N GLY A 49 -8.51 -3.52 6.58
CA GLY A 49 -8.02 -4.65 7.37
C GLY A 49 -7.12 -4.24 8.53
N TRP A 50 -7.22 -2.99 8.99
CA TRP A 50 -6.44 -2.46 10.12
C TRP A 50 -7.08 -2.73 11.47
N GLU A 51 -8.39 -2.97 11.47
CA GLU A 51 -9.18 -3.37 12.63
C GLU A 51 -10.10 -4.53 12.25
N HIS A 52 -10.36 -5.42 13.20
CA HIS A 52 -11.42 -6.41 13.12
C HIS A 52 -12.79 -5.76 13.38
N ALA A 53 -13.87 -6.50 13.15
CA ALA A 53 -15.24 -5.97 13.31
C ALA A 53 -15.54 -5.51 14.75
N ASP A 54 -14.90 -6.14 15.73
CA ASP A 54 -14.97 -5.78 17.15
C ASP A 54 -14.13 -4.54 17.51
N GLY A 55 -13.34 -4.00 16.57
CA GLY A 55 -12.46 -2.85 16.77
C GLY A 55 -11.06 -3.19 17.27
N THR A 56 -10.71 -4.48 17.41
CA THR A 56 -9.35 -4.88 17.78
C THR A 56 -8.38 -4.68 16.60
N PRO A 57 -7.09 -4.32 16.85
CA PRO A 57 -6.12 -4.11 15.77
C PRO A 57 -5.88 -5.38 14.95
N ALA A 58 -5.69 -5.20 13.64
CA ALA A 58 -5.38 -6.27 12.69
C ALA A 58 -4.11 -5.96 11.90
N ALA A 59 -3.36 -6.99 11.52
CA ALA A 59 -2.11 -6.88 10.74
C ALA A 59 -2.35 -6.75 9.22
N GLY A 60 -3.56 -6.36 8.80
CA GLY A 60 -3.90 -6.23 7.39
C GLY A 60 -3.17 -5.09 6.70
N ARG A 61 -2.92 -5.30 5.40
CA ARG A 61 -2.27 -4.36 4.51
C ARG A 61 -3.31 -3.76 3.56
N ALA A 62 -3.17 -2.47 3.23
CA ALA A 62 -4.09 -1.78 2.32
C ALA A 62 -3.90 -2.25 0.86
N GLY A 63 -4.58 -3.33 0.50
CA GLY A 63 -4.62 -3.86 -0.87
C GLY A 63 -3.24 -4.19 -1.46
N LYS A 64 -3.20 -4.30 -2.80
CA LYS A 64 -2.01 -4.74 -3.56
C LYS A 64 -1.04 -3.61 -3.95
N ALA A 65 -1.33 -2.37 -3.61
CA ALA A 65 -0.55 -1.17 -4.00
C ALA A 65 -0.32 -0.92 -5.51
N ILE A 66 -0.90 -1.73 -6.43
CA ILE A 66 -0.69 -1.58 -7.88
C ILE A 66 -1.08 -0.18 -8.39
N ARG A 67 -2.30 0.27 -8.08
CA ARG A 67 -2.80 1.58 -8.53
C ARG A 67 -1.94 2.76 -8.05
N PRO A 68 -1.65 2.90 -6.73
CA PRO A 68 -0.78 3.98 -6.28
C PRO A 68 0.65 3.86 -6.83
N ALA A 69 1.19 2.66 -6.98
CA ALA A 69 2.51 2.48 -7.60
C ALA A 69 2.55 3.01 -9.03
N LEU A 70 1.56 2.67 -9.87
CA LEU A 70 1.46 3.19 -11.24
C LEU A 70 1.38 4.72 -11.29
N VAL A 71 0.60 5.32 -10.39
CA VAL A 71 0.48 6.80 -10.33
C VAL A 71 1.82 7.43 -9.97
N LEU A 72 2.48 6.93 -8.93
CA LEU A 72 3.74 7.49 -8.44
C LEU A 72 4.88 7.32 -9.44
N THR A 73 5.00 6.14 -10.07
CA THR A 73 6.04 5.90 -11.08
C THR A 73 5.79 6.67 -12.36
N THR A 74 4.53 6.86 -12.77
CA THR A 74 4.18 7.71 -13.92
C THR A 74 4.52 9.17 -13.64
N ALA A 75 4.17 9.68 -12.45
CA ALA A 75 4.51 11.05 -12.06
C ALA A 75 6.03 11.26 -12.08
N GLU A 76 6.80 10.32 -11.54
CA GLU A 76 8.27 10.35 -11.58
C GLU A 76 8.81 10.32 -13.02
N ALA A 77 8.29 9.44 -13.88
CA ALA A 77 8.72 9.32 -15.27
C ALA A 77 8.48 10.60 -16.08
N LEU A 78 7.48 11.39 -15.71
CA LEU A 78 7.16 12.68 -16.33
C LEU A 78 7.89 13.87 -15.68
N GLY A 79 8.84 13.62 -14.77
CA GLY A 79 9.63 14.66 -14.10
C GLY A 79 8.94 15.31 -12.90
N GLY A 80 7.85 14.73 -12.41
CA GLY A 80 7.19 15.13 -11.18
C GLY A 80 8.02 14.81 -9.93
N PRO A 81 7.66 15.40 -8.77
CA PRO A 81 8.36 15.13 -7.52
C PRO A 81 8.24 13.64 -7.16
N ARG A 82 9.37 13.05 -6.75
CA ARG A 82 9.40 11.67 -6.26
C ARG A 82 8.53 11.52 -5.02
N ALA A 83 7.88 10.36 -4.95
CA ALA A 83 7.16 9.93 -3.76
C ALA A 83 8.14 9.90 -2.57
N ARG A 84 7.76 10.50 -1.44
CA ARG A 84 8.58 10.48 -0.21
C ARG A 84 8.53 9.07 0.37
N ALA A 85 9.66 8.46 0.69
CA ALA A 85 9.72 7.15 1.35
C ALA A 85 9.53 7.29 2.87
#